data_AF-A0A969WJK1-F1
#
_entry.id   AF-A0A969WJK1-F1
#
_cell.length_a   1.000
_cell.length_b   1.000
_cell.length_c   1.000
_cell.angle_alpha   90.00
_cell.angle_beta   90.00
_cell.angle_gamma   90.00
#
_symmetry.space_group_name_H-M   'P 1'
#
loop_
_entity.id
_entity.type
_entity.pdbx_description
1 polymer ?
#
loop_
_entity_poly.entity_id
_entity_poly.type
_entity_poly.pdbx_seq_one_letter_code
_entity_poly.pdbx_strand_id
1 'polypeptide(L)'
;MASEITLTLPEHLIKSAQRMGTITHRDTAEVLSDSLEMMWLTLDDVPGTTQPPVADLPDQEVLELADMKMASAQNERLHYLQEKGKESSLTEAERYELLTLLHIYQIGQLRKSEALAEAVRRGLRPPLAG
;
A
#
# COMPACT_ATOMS: atom_id res chain seq x y z
N MET A 1 17.52 14.59 4.80
CA MET A 1 17.66 15.50 3.63
C MET A 1 16.26 15.79 3.12
N ALA A 2 15.96 17.01 2.66
CA ALA A 2 14.62 17.38 2.19
C ALA A 2 14.67 17.78 0.71
N SER A 3 13.73 17.26 -0.07
CA SER A 3 13.53 17.61 -1.49
C SER A 3 12.15 18.24 -1.66
N GLU A 4 12.07 19.35 -2.38
CA GLU A 4 10.81 20.07 -2.62
C GLU A 4 10.14 19.56 -3.91
N ILE A 5 8.85 19.24 -3.81
CA ILE A 5 8.02 18.80 -4.94
C ILE A 5 6.74 19.63 -4.93
N THR A 6 6.37 20.22 -6.07
CA THR A 6 5.09 20.94 -6.23
C THR A 6 4.05 20.02 -6.87
N LEU A 7 2.90 19.87 -6.22
CA LEU A 7 1.80 18.99 -6.66
C LEU A 7 0.53 19.80 -6.90
N THR A 8 -0.21 19.49 -7.97
CA THR A 8 -1.57 19.99 -8.16
C THR A 8 -2.56 18.94 -7.64
N LEU A 9 -3.29 19.28 -6.59
CA LEU A 9 -4.22 18.36 -5.92
C LEU A 9 -5.68 18.71 -6.25
N PRO A 10 -6.58 17.71 -6.32
CA PRO A 10 -8.02 17.95 -6.36
C PRO A 10 -8.47 18.82 -5.18
N GLU A 11 -9.36 19.78 -5.45
CA GLU A 11 -9.81 20.77 -4.46
C GLU A 11 -10.39 20.13 -3.18
N HIS A 12 -11.05 18.98 -3.31
CA HIS A 12 -11.62 18.27 -2.17
C HIS A 12 -10.54 17.76 -1.18
N LEU A 13 -9.35 17.38 -1.65
CA LEU A 13 -8.25 16.95 -0.77
C LEU A 13 -7.66 18.12 0.01
N ILE A 14 -7.49 19.27 -0.66
CA ILE A 14 -7.03 20.50 -0.01
C ILE A 14 -8.00 20.91 1.08
N LYS A 15 -9.31 20.89 0.81
CA LYS A 15 -10.35 21.21 1.79
C LYS A 15 -10.36 20.27 2.99
N SER A 16 -10.15 18.97 2.78
CA SER A 16 -10.04 17.99 3.86
C SER A 16 -8.82 18.25 4.74
N ALA A 17 -7.65 18.49 4.14
CA ALA A 17 -6.43 18.80 4.88
C ALA A 17 -6.54 20.12 5.68
N GLN A 18 -7.12 21.16 5.07
CA GLN A 18 -7.38 22.45 5.75
C GLN A 18 -8.31 22.29 6.95
N ARG A 19 -9.37 21.49 6.82
CA ARG A 19 -10.29 21.20 7.93
C ARG A 19 -9.55 20.51 9.08
N MET A 20 -8.71 19.52 8.76
CA MET A 20 -7.90 18.82 9.75
C MET A 20 -6.87 19.74 10.41
N GLY A 21 -6.17 20.59 9.64
CA GLY A 21 -5.24 21.59 10.16
C GLY A 21 -5.92 22.62 11.06
N THR A 22 -7.13 23.05 10.72
CA THR A 22 -7.92 23.97 11.56
C THR A 22 -8.26 23.35 12.92
N ILE A 23 -8.70 22.08 12.93
CA ILE A 23 -9.06 21.35 14.14
C ILE A 23 -7.84 21.10 15.02
N THR A 24 -6.68 20.84 14.41
CA THR A 24 -5.44 20.47 15.12
C THR A 24 -4.50 21.64 15.36
N HIS A 25 -4.85 22.84 14.88
CA HIS A 25 -3.99 24.05 14.87
C HIS A 25 -2.64 23.83 14.16
N ARG A 26 -2.65 23.08 13.05
CA ARG A 26 -1.47 22.74 12.25
C ARG A 26 -1.57 23.31 10.85
N ASP A 27 -0.42 23.55 10.22
CA ASP A 27 -0.38 24.00 8.83
C ASP A 27 -0.91 22.92 7.87
N THR A 28 -1.52 23.34 6.77
CA THR A 28 -2.11 22.40 5.80
C THR A 28 -1.03 21.54 5.12
N ALA A 29 0.14 22.11 4.81
CA ALA A 29 1.23 21.36 4.21
C ALA A 29 1.81 20.34 5.20
N GLU A 30 1.94 20.71 6.48
CA GLU A 30 2.38 19.81 7.54
C GLU A 30 1.41 18.64 7.73
N VAL A 31 0.10 18.90 7.76
CA VAL A 31 -0.93 17.86 7.82
C VAL A 31 -0.87 16.93 6.60
N LEU A 32 -0.64 17.48 5.40
CA LEU A 32 -0.49 16.67 4.19
C LEU A 32 0.78 15.81 4.24
N SER A 33 1.91 16.39 4.64
CA SER A 33 3.19 15.70 4.80
C SER A 33 3.08 14.57 5.80
N ASP A 34 2.51 14.80 6.99
CA ASP A 34 2.28 13.77 8.00
C ASP A 34 1.32 12.69 7.52
N SER A 35 0.26 13.07 6.80
CA SER A 35 -0.70 12.09 6.28
C SER A 35 -0.05 11.19 5.22
N LEU A 36 0.79 11.77 4.37
CA LEU A 36 1.60 11.03 3.40
C LEU A 36 2.64 10.17 4.10
N GLU A 37 3.31 10.70 5.13
CA GLU A 37 4.27 9.96 5.93
C GLU A 37 3.58 8.81 6.66
N MET A 38 2.38 8.96 7.21
CA MET A 38 1.63 7.83 7.79
C MET A 38 1.23 6.80 6.73
N MET A 39 0.78 7.23 5.55
CA MET A 39 0.48 6.31 4.45
C MET A 39 1.73 5.58 3.93
N TRP A 40 2.87 6.25 3.86
CA TRP A 40 4.13 5.66 3.40
C TRP A 40 4.86 4.88 4.48
N LEU A 41 4.75 5.28 5.75
CA LEU A 41 5.08 4.45 6.90
C LEU A 41 4.26 3.18 6.81
N THR A 42 2.98 3.18 6.45
CA THR A 42 2.31 1.89 6.25
C THR A 42 2.89 1.08 5.07
N LEU A 43 3.58 1.68 4.08
CA LEU A 43 4.33 0.95 3.03
C LEU A 43 5.63 0.35 3.53
N ASP A 44 6.36 1.07 4.40
CA ASP A 44 7.69 0.67 4.90
C ASP A 44 7.67 0.00 6.30
N ASP A 45 6.59 0.19 7.04
CA ASP A 45 6.48 0.07 8.51
C ASP A 45 5.29 -0.85 8.88
N VAL A 46 5.16 -1.97 8.18
CA VAL A 46 4.56 -3.15 8.80
C VAL A 46 5.54 -3.56 9.92
N PRO A 47 5.14 -3.58 11.21
CA PRO A 47 6.08 -3.90 12.28
C PRO A 47 6.73 -5.29 12.05
N GLY A 48 8.03 -5.29 11.76
CA GLY A 48 8.81 -6.47 11.35
C GLY A 48 9.44 -6.39 9.95
N THR A 49 9.27 -5.28 9.20
CA THR A 49 9.65 -5.19 7.78
C THR A 49 10.67 -4.11 7.40
N THR A 50 11.84 -4.08 8.05
CA THR A 50 13.06 -3.92 7.22
C THR A 50 13.26 -5.22 6.44
N GLN A 51 12.31 -5.54 5.56
CA GLN A 51 12.42 -6.73 4.73
C GLN A 51 13.57 -6.45 3.76
N PRO A 52 14.57 -7.34 3.69
CA PRO A 52 15.71 -7.12 2.82
C PRO A 52 15.23 -6.96 1.37
N PRO A 53 15.97 -6.19 0.55
CA PRO A 53 15.75 -6.15 -0.88
C PRO A 53 15.61 -7.56 -1.42
N VAL A 54 14.68 -7.77 -2.36
CA VAL A 54 14.42 -9.10 -2.94
C VAL A 54 15.69 -9.70 -3.56
N ALA A 55 16.59 -8.85 -4.07
CA ALA A 55 17.90 -9.23 -4.60
C ALA A 55 18.81 -9.92 -3.56
N ASP A 56 18.62 -9.64 -2.27
CA ASP A 56 19.42 -10.19 -1.18
C ASP A 56 18.81 -11.48 -0.59
N LEU A 57 17.58 -11.83 -0.99
CA LEU A 57 16.90 -13.05 -0.54
C LEU A 57 17.52 -14.29 -1.20
N PRO A 58 17.56 -15.45 -0.52
CA PRO A 58 17.92 -16.72 -1.14
C PRO A 58 16.86 -17.18 -2.14
N ASP A 59 17.25 -18.02 -3.10
CA ASP A 59 16.39 -18.45 -4.22
C ASP A 59 15.05 -19.03 -3.78
N GLN A 60 15.05 -19.80 -2.69
CA GLN A 60 13.82 -20.38 -2.12
C GLN A 60 12.85 -19.30 -1.63
N GLU A 61 13.34 -18.29 -0.92
CA GLU A 61 12.51 -17.18 -0.42
C GLU A 61 12.02 -16.29 -1.57
N VAL A 62 12.82 -16.10 -2.62
CA VAL A 62 12.38 -15.41 -3.85
C VAL A 62 11.23 -16.17 -4.50
N LEU A 63 11.32 -17.49 -4.60
CA LEU A 63 10.25 -18.32 -5.18
C LEU A 63 8.97 -18.31 -4.33
N GLU A 64 9.11 -18.40 -3.00
CA GLU A 64 7.97 -18.30 -2.08
C GLU A 64 7.28 -16.94 -2.16
N LEU A 65 8.06 -15.85 -2.20
CA LEU A 65 7.55 -14.50 -2.37
C LEU A 65 6.88 -14.31 -3.74
N ALA A 66 7.43 -14.90 -4.80
CA ALA A 66 6.84 -14.90 -6.14
C ALA A 66 5.50 -15.65 -6.22
N ASP A 67 5.27 -16.62 -5.33
CA ASP A 67 4.01 -17.36 -5.21
C ASP A 67 3.06 -16.78 -4.15
N MET A 68 3.48 -15.74 -3.44
CA MET A 68 2.71 -15.16 -2.34
C MET A 68 1.31 -14.77 -2.80
N LYS A 69 0.35 -15.04 -1.90
CA LYS A 69 -1.05 -14.64 -2.02
C LYS A 69 -1.47 -13.97 -0.73
N MET A 70 -2.36 -12.98 -0.84
CA MET A 70 -3.08 -12.45 0.31
C MET A 70 -3.83 -13.60 1.02
N ALA A 71 -3.90 -13.55 2.35
CA ALA A 71 -4.59 -14.59 3.11
C ALA A 71 -6.06 -14.68 2.69
N SER A 72 -6.61 -15.89 2.57
CA SER A 72 -7.97 -16.11 2.04
C SER A 72 -9.03 -15.25 2.74
N ALA A 73 -9.01 -15.24 4.07
CA ALA A 73 -9.95 -14.45 4.87
C ALA A 73 -9.85 -12.93 4.60
N GLN A 74 -8.63 -12.41 4.40
CA GLN A 74 -8.42 -11.00 4.08
C GLN A 74 -8.91 -10.69 2.66
N ASN A 75 -8.65 -11.58 1.70
CA ASN A 75 -9.09 -11.42 0.31
C ASN A 75 -10.61 -11.51 0.16
N GLU A 76 -11.26 -12.44 0.87
CA GLU A 76 -12.71 -12.54 0.95
C GLU A 76 -13.34 -11.28 1.57
N ARG A 77 -12.74 -10.76 2.65
CA ARG A 77 -13.20 -9.54 3.31
C ARG A 77 -13.04 -8.31 2.40
N LEU A 78 -11.92 -8.22 1.69
CA LEU A 78 -11.67 -7.17 0.70
C LEU A 78 -12.75 -7.18 -0.39
N HIS A 79 -13.02 -8.35 -0.97
CA HIS A 79 -14.05 -8.52 -1.99
C HIS A 79 -15.43 -8.12 -1.46
N TYR A 80 -15.80 -8.58 -0.25
CA TYR A 80 -17.06 -8.22 0.39
C TYR A 80 -17.23 -6.70 0.56
N LEU A 81 -16.22 -6.00 1.07
CA LEU A 81 -16.28 -4.56 1.30
C LEU A 81 -16.34 -3.76 -0.01
N GLN A 82 -15.65 -4.22 -1.05
CA GLN A 82 -15.72 -3.63 -2.39
C GLN A 82 -17.12 -3.77 -2.99
N GLU A 83 -17.73 -4.95 -2.94
CA GLU A 83 -19.09 -5.17 -3.43
C GLU A 83 -20.11 -4.35 -2.63
N LYS A 84 -20.01 -4.40 -1.29
CA LYS A 84 -20.88 -3.60 -0.42
C LYS A 84 -20.78 -2.11 -0.71
N GLY A 85 -19.59 -1.58 -0.98
CA GLY A 85 -19.37 -0.16 -1.30
C GLY A 85 -19.91 0.27 -2.68
N LYS A 86 -20.10 -0.67 -3.62
CA LYS A 86 -20.77 -0.42 -4.90
C LYS A 86 -22.29 -0.39 -4.75
N GLU A 87 -22.83 -1.28 -3.92
CA GLU A 87 -24.28 -1.47 -3.75
C GLU A 87 -24.88 -0.55 -2.67
N SER A 88 -24.08 -0.14 -1.68
CA SER A 88 -24.54 0.59 -0.50
C SER A 88 -23.43 1.46 0.12
N SER A 89 -23.78 2.31 1.09
CA SER A 89 -22.78 3.08 1.82
C SER A 89 -22.05 2.22 2.85
N LEU A 90 -20.71 2.26 2.82
CA LEU A 90 -19.89 1.74 3.92
C LEU A 90 -20.01 2.62 5.17
N THR A 91 -19.93 2.00 6.34
CA THR A 91 -19.69 2.73 7.60
C THR A 91 -18.27 3.30 7.61
N GLU A 92 -17.99 4.21 8.55
CA GLU A 92 -16.63 4.76 8.71
C GLU A 92 -15.61 3.67 9.04
N ALA A 93 -15.92 2.77 9.98
CA ALA A 93 -15.04 1.65 10.32
C ALA A 93 -14.78 0.73 9.11
N GLU A 94 -15.79 0.45 8.30
CA GLU A 94 -15.65 -0.37 7.08
C GLU A 94 -14.84 0.33 5.99
N ARG A 95 -14.93 1.65 5.88
CA ARG A 95 -14.05 2.42 4.97
C ARG A 95 -12.60 2.29 5.38
N TYR A 96 -12.30 2.44 6.68
CA TYR A 96 -10.93 2.23 7.18
C TYR A 96 -10.44 0.80 6.97
N GLU A 97 -11.28 -0.20 7.23
CA GLU A 97 -10.93 -1.60 7.01
C GLU A 97 -10.63 -1.88 5.53
N LEU A 98 -11.46 -1.35 4.61
CA LEU A 98 -11.24 -1.48 3.17
C LEU A 98 -9.91 -0.84 2.74
N LEU A 99 -9.59 0.35 3.25
CA LEU A 99 -8.32 1.02 2.95
C LEU A 99 -7.12 0.18 3.42
N THR A 100 -7.17 -0.37 4.64
CA THR A 100 -6.12 -1.25 5.16
C THR A 100 -5.94 -2.51 4.31
N LEU A 101 -7.04 -3.13 3.86
CA LEU A 101 -6.98 -4.34 3.02
C LEU A 101 -6.43 -4.04 1.62
N LEU A 102 -6.84 -2.92 1.01
CA LEU A 102 -6.28 -2.46 -0.26
C LEU A 102 -4.77 -2.20 -0.16
N HIS A 103 -4.35 -1.65 0.97
CA HIS A 103 -2.96 -1.35 1.24
C HIS A 103 -2.10 -2.62 1.38
N ILE A 104 -2.55 -3.61 2.17
CA ILE A 104 -1.91 -4.92 2.28
C ILE A 104 -1.81 -5.59 0.91
N TYR A 105 -2.88 -5.54 0.12
CA TYR A 105 -2.92 -6.10 -1.22
C TYR A 105 -1.88 -5.44 -2.14
N GLN A 106 -1.79 -4.10 -2.14
CA GLN A 106 -0.86 -3.34 -2.98
C GLN A 106 0.60 -3.63 -2.65
N ILE A 107 0.98 -3.62 -1.37
CA ILE A 107 2.34 -3.96 -0.94
C ILE A 107 2.68 -5.40 -1.34
N GLY A 108 1.78 -6.34 -1.03
CA GLY A 108 1.98 -7.75 -1.35
C GLY A 108 2.17 -7.97 -2.86
N GLN A 109 1.41 -7.25 -3.69
CA GLN A 109 1.52 -7.32 -5.14
C GLN A 109 2.82 -6.72 -5.66
N LEU A 110 3.30 -5.61 -5.06
CA LEU A 110 4.58 -5.00 -5.40
C LEU A 110 5.73 -5.95 -5.11
N ARG A 111 5.86 -6.46 -3.87
CA ARG A 111 6.94 -7.38 -3.50
C ARG A 111 6.91 -8.68 -4.31
N LYS A 112 5.72 -9.19 -4.62
CA LYS A 112 5.55 -10.34 -5.50
C LYS A 112 6.06 -10.05 -6.92
N SER A 113 5.77 -8.87 -7.46
CA SER A 113 6.26 -8.46 -8.78
C SER A 113 7.79 -8.37 -8.82
N GLU A 114 8.39 -7.81 -7.78
CA GLU A 114 9.85 -7.78 -7.61
C GLU A 114 10.45 -9.19 -7.56
N ALA A 115 9.83 -10.10 -6.79
CA ALA A 115 10.23 -11.50 -6.69
C ALA A 115 10.09 -12.26 -8.01
N LEU A 116 9.04 -12.00 -8.78
CA LEU A 116 8.88 -12.58 -10.11
C LEU A 116 9.97 -12.09 -11.07
N ALA A 117 10.26 -10.78 -11.08
CA ALA A 117 11.33 -10.22 -11.89
C ALA A 117 12.70 -10.80 -11.50
N GLU A 118 12.97 -10.92 -10.19
CA GLU A 118 14.20 -11.50 -9.67
C GLU A 118 14.33 -12.99 -9.98
N ALA A 119 13.24 -13.77 -9.84
CA ALA A 119 13.22 -15.18 -10.21
C ALA A 119 13.54 -15.39 -11.69
N VAL A 120 13.03 -14.52 -12.58
CA VAL A 120 13.38 -14.54 -14.01
C VAL A 120 14.84 -14.14 -14.21
N ARG A 121 15.30 -13.08 -13.56
CA ARG A 121 16.70 -12.59 -13.65
C ARG A 121 17.70 -13.67 -13.24
N ARG A 122 17.39 -14.47 -12.22
CA ARG A 122 18.21 -15.59 -11.73
C ARG A 122 18.04 -16.88 -12.53
N GLY A 123 17.07 -16.95 -13.44
CA GLY A 123 16.76 -18.17 -14.20
C GLY A 123 15.98 -19.24 -13.42
N LEU A 124 15.38 -18.87 -12.28
CA LEU A 124 14.53 -19.74 -11.46
C LEU A 124 13.13 -19.93 -12.05
N ARG A 125 12.68 -19.00 -12.90
CA ARG A 125 11.40 -19.04 -13.62
C ARG A 125 11.57 -18.59 -15.07
N PRO A 126 10.75 -19.12 -16.01
CA PRO A 126 10.67 -18.55 -17.34
C PRO A 126 10.07 -17.13 -17.29
N PRO A 127 10.39 -16.26 -18.25
CA PRO A 127 9.73 -14.97 -18.39
C PRO A 127 8.20 -15.15 -18.44
N LEU A 128 7.47 -14.26 -17.77
CA LEU A 128 6.02 -14.22 -17.90
C LEU A 128 5.69 -13.91 -19.36
N ALA A 129 4.87 -14.75 -19.98
CA ALA A 129 4.36 -14.47 -21.32
C ALA A 129 3.53 -13.17 -21.25
N GLY A 130 3.95 -12.16 -22.00
CA GLY A 130 3.25 -10.87 -22.10
C GLY A 130 1.96 -10.96 -22.89
#